data_AF-A0A0Q5QSR8-F1
#
_entry.id   AF-A0A0Q5QSR8-F1
#
_cell.length_a   1.000
_cell.length_b   1.000
_cell.length_c   1.000
_cell.angle_alpha   90.00
_cell.angle_beta   90.00
_cell.angle_gamma   90.00
#
_symmetry.space_group_name_H-M   'P 1'
#
loop_
_entity.id
_entity.type
_entity.pdbx_description
1 polymer ?
#
loop_
_entity_poly.entity_id
_entity_poly.type
_entity_poly.pdbx_seq_one_letter_code
_entity_poly.pdbx_strand_id
1 'polypeptide(L)'
;MESFRRYNLGDCATHTLTAEVDGAQVTATQTAAPIEVDTAGVNGVVAARIRSMAKASGSNIDATQFVAVLPVPDGAVLVSVSKLRGAPDEAVFRQVVAAAARRIAS
;
A
#
# COMPACT_ATOMS: atom_id res chain seq x y z
N MET A 1 10.46 22.90 9.67
CA MET A 1 9.12 22.40 9.29
C MET A 1 9.34 21.46 8.12
N GLU A 2 9.58 20.18 8.40
CA GLU A 2 9.80 19.17 7.36
C GLU A 2 8.46 18.88 6.72
N SER A 3 8.17 19.54 5.60
CA SER A 3 7.07 19.15 4.75
C SER A 3 7.34 17.71 4.30
N PHE A 4 6.39 16.81 4.50
CA PHE A 4 6.30 15.47 3.89
C PHE A 4 6.25 15.59 2.35
N ARG A 5 7.29 16.18 1.73
CA ARG A 5 7.46 16.28 0.29
C ARG A 5 7.53 14.86 -0.21
N ARG A 6 6.46 14.41 -0.88
CA ARG A 6 6.41 13.27 -1.78
C ARG A 6 7.40 12.19 -1.38
N TYR A 7 6.99 11.24 -0.55
CA TYR A 7 7.70 9.97 -0.51
C TYR A 7 7.55 9.33 -1.90
N ASN A 8 8.40 9.76 -2.84
CA ASN A 8 8.91 8.91 -3.89
C ASN A 8 9.37 7.67 -3.16
N LEU A 9 8.73 6.53 -3.42
CA LEU A 9 9.16 5.26 -2.84
C LEU A 9 10.62 4.96 -3.17
N GLY A 10 11.23 5.68 -4.13
CA GLY A 10 12.67 5.70 -4.38
C GLY A 10 13.22 4.29 -4.53
N ASP A 11 14.33 4.03 -3.85
CA ASP A 11 15.00 2.71 -3.81
C ASP A 11 14.23 1.65 -2.99
N CYS A 12 13.14 2.02 -2.31
CA CYS A 12 12.25 1.12 -1.56
C CYS A 12 11.01 0.69 -2.36
N ALA A 13 10.94 1.00 -3.66
CA ALA A 13 9.82 0.60 -4.51
C ALA A 13 9.72 -0.92 -4.68
N THR A 14 10.79 -1.69 -4.47
CA THR A 14 10.76 -3.15 -4.47
C THR A 14 11.71 -3.73 -3.44
N HIS A 15 11.23 -4.68 -2.63
CA HIS A 15 12.03 -5.45 -1.68
C HIS A 15 11.90 -6.93 -1.99
N THR A 16 13.01 -7.66 -2.03
CA THR A 16 13.03 -9.11 -2.26
C THR A 16 13.76 -9.80 -1.12
N LEU A 17 13.11 -10.78 -0.52
CA LEU A 17 13.66 -11.67 0.49
C LEU A 17 13.71 -13.09 -0.06
N THR A 18 14.85 -13.75 0.09
CA THR A 18 14.98 -15.17 -0.21
C THR A 18 15.34 -15.91 1.08
N ALA A 19 14.62 -16.97 1.39
CA ALA A 19 14.82 -17.79 2.57
C ALA A 19 14.67 -19.28 2.21
N GLU A 20 15.20 -20.16 3.05
CA GLU A 20 14.92 -21.59 2.99
C GLU A 20 13.89 -21.92 4.07
N VAL A 21 12.78 -22.55 3.69
CA VAL A 21 11.69 -22.98 4.59
C VAL A 21 11.41 -24.43 4.30
N ASP A 22 11.51 -25.29 5.31
CA ASP A 22 11.29 -26.74 5.20
C ASP A 22 12.08 -27.43 4.07
N GLY A 23 13.33 -27.00 3.85
CA GLY A 23 14.21 -27.53 2.81
C GLY A 23 13.88 -27.04 1.39
N ALA A 24 12.96 -26.10 1.24
CA ALA A 24 12.61 -25.46 -0.03
C ALA A 24 13.03 -23.99 -0.05
N GLN A 25 13.57 -23.52 -1.18
CA GLN A 25 13.85 -22.10 -1.37
C GLN A 25 12.54 -21.34 -1.62
N VAL A 26 12.32 -20.30 -0.83
CA VAL A 26 11.19 -19.38 -0.94
C VAL A 26 11.72 -18.00 -1.28
N THR A 27 11.19 -17.40 -2.35
CA THR A 27 11.46 -16.00 -2.71
C THR A 27 10.19 -15.19 -2.55
N ALA A 28 10.23 -14.16 -1.72
CA ALA A 28 9.17 -13.20 -1.54
C ALA A 28 9.61 -11.83 -2.10
N THR A 29 8.80 -11.22 -2.95
CA THR A 29 9.02 -9.88 -3.50
C THR A 29 7.81 -9.01 -3.19
N GLN A 30 8.05 -7.81 -2.66
CA GLN A 30 7.04 -6.80 -2.43
C GLN A 30 7.41 -5.56 -3.24
N THR A 31 6.49 -5.11 -4.09
CA THR A 31 6.65 -3.90 -4.91
C THR A 31 5.59 -2.88 -4.50
N ALA A 32 6.02 -1.68 -4.14
CA ALA A 32 5.14 -0.56 -3.83
C ALA A 32 5.15 0.47 -4.97
N ALA A 33 3.99 1.03 -5.28
CA ALA A 33 3.82 2.13 -6.22
C ALA A 33 2.87 3.18 -5.63
N PRO A 34 3.11 4.49 -5.80
CA PRO A 34 2.22 5.51 -5.26
C PRO A 34 0.85 5.47 -5.94
N ILE A 35 -0.20 5.81 -5.20
CA ILE A 35 -1.55 6.08 -5.72
C ILE A 35 -1.87 7.54 -5.42
N GLU A 36 -2.21 8.31 -6.45
CA GLU A 36 -2.71 9.67 -6.26
C GLU A 36 -4.18 9.62 -5.82
N VAL A 37 -4.54 10.34 -4.76
CA VAL A 37 -5.94 10.47 -4.33
C VAL A 37 -6.24 11.93 -4.03
N ASP A 38 -7.39 12.41 -4.49
CA ASP A 38 -7.90 13.71 -4.06
C ASP A 38 -8.39 13.62 -2.60
N THR A 39 -7.69 14.32 -1.72
CA THR A 39 -7.87 14.25 -0.27
C THR A 39 -8.49 15.53 0.30
N ALA A 40 -9.07 16.37 -0.55
CA ALA A 40 -9.85 17.55 -0.14
C ALA A 40 -9.15 18.45 0.90
N GLY A 41 -7.82 18.58 0.82
CA GLY A 41 -7.03 19.46 1.69
C GLY A 41 -6.44 18.81 2.94
N VAL A 42 -6.62 17.50 3.17
CA VAL A 42 -5.88 16.79 4.22
C VAL A 42 -4.42 16.64 3.80
N ASN A 43 -3.54 17.43 4.41
CA ASN A 43 -2.11 17.36 4.15
C ASN A 43 -1.48 16.08 4.71
N GLY A 44 -0.47 15.54 4.02
CA GLY A 44 0.31 14.41 4.52
C GLY A 44 -0.33 13.03 4.32
N VAL A 45 -1.41 12.93 3.54
CA VAL A 45 -1.97 11.63 3.15
C VAL A 45 -0.98 10.89 2.25
N VAL A 46 -0.73 9.62 2.57
CA VAL A 46 0.10 8.71 1.77
C VAL A 46 -0.76 7.56 1.29
N ALA A 47 -0.82 7.33 -0.01
CA ALA A 47 -1.51 6.19 -0.59
C ALA A 47 -0.61 5.42 -1.56
N ALA A 48 -0.69 4.09 -1.52
CA ALA A 48 0.15 3.20 -2.31
C ALA A 48 -0.57 1.91 -2.69
N ARG A 49 -0.18 1.37 -3.85
CA ARG A 49 -0.41 -0.01 -4.27
C ARG A 49 0.79 -0.85 -3.87
N ILE A 50 0.54 -1.93 -3.16
CA ILE A 50 1.51 -2.93 -2.77
C ILE A 50 1.17 -4.22 -3.52
N ARG A 51 2.09 -4.73 -4.33
CA ARG A 51 2.02 -6.06 -4.92
C ARG A 51 2.99 -6.97 -4.18
N SER A 52 2.50 -8.08 -3.64
CA SER A 52 3.29 -9.08 -2.93
C SER A 52 3.24 -10.38 -3.69
N MET A 53 4.41 -10.91 -4.01
CA MET A 53 4.58 -12.19 -4.70
C MET A 53 5.43 -13.10 -3.82
N ALA A 54 4.96 -14.32 -3.56
CA ALA A 54 5.74 -15.36 -2.91
C ALA A 54 5.79 -16.59 -3.81
N LYS A 55 6.99 -17.11 -4.03
CA LYS A 55 7.27 -18.29 -4.85
C LYS A 55 7.95 -19.35 -3.99
N ALA A 56 7.35 -20.53 -3.91
CA ALA A 56 7.92 -21.71 -3.27
C ALA A 56 7.61 -22.93 -4.15
N SER A 57 8.59 -23.81 -4.38
CA SER A 57 8.51 -25.09 -5.12
C SER A 57 7.13 -25.47 -5.69
N GLY A 58 6.79 -24.93 -6.87
CA GLY A 58 5.58 -25.26 -7.63
C GLY A 58 4.34 -24.40 -7.37
N SER A 59 4.37 -23.47 -6.41
CA SER A 59 3.26 -22.58 -6.08
C SER A 59 3.69 -21.10 -6.08
N ASN A 60 2.83 -20.26 -6.66
CA ASN A 60 2.97 -18.81 -6.63
C ASN A 60 1.75 -18.21 -5.95
N ILE A 61 1.98 -17.35 -4.95
CA ILE A 61 0.95 -16.48 -4.38
C ILE A 61 1.23 -15.07 -4.87
N ASP A 62 0.26 -14.46 -5.53
CA ASP A 62 0.27 -13.04 -5.91
C ASP A 62 -0.92 -12.34 -5.24
N ALA A 63 -0.62 -11.30 -4.48
CA ALA A 63 -1.60 -10.51 -3.76
C ALA A 63 -1.36 -9.03 -4.06
N THR A 64 -2.44 -8.31 -4.33
CA THR A 64 -2.40 -6.85 -4.43
C THR A 64 -3.17 -6.25 -3.27
N GLN A 65 -2.60 -5.21 -2.67
CA GLN A 65 -3.17 -4.42 -1.60
C GLN A 65 -3.10 -2.94 -1.99
N PHE A 66 -4.17 -2.21 -1.74
CA PHE A 66 -4.14 -0.77 -1.68
C PHE A 66 -4.13 -0.35 -0.21
N VAL A 67 -3.29 0.62 0.11
CA VAL A 67 -3.17 1.18 1.45
C VAL A 67 -3.13 2.69 1.38
N ALA A 68 -3.85 3.35 2.27
CA ALA A 68 -3.69 4.78 2.52
C ALA A 68 -3.63 5.05 4.02
N VAL A 69 -2.76 5.98 4.38
CA VAL A 69 -2.63 6.53 5.73
C VAL A 69 -3.05 7.99 5.65
N LEU A 70 -4.06 8.34 6.44
CA LEU A 70 -4.55 9.71 6.57
C LEU A 70 -4.21 10.20 7.98
N PRO A 71 -3.42 11.27 8.14
CA PRO A 71 -3.10 11.79 9.46
C PRO A 71 -4.32 12.45 10.12
N VAL A 72 -4.44 12.29 11.44
CA VAL A 72 -5.42 12.99 12.31
C VAL A 72 -4.69 13.49 13.56
N PRO A 73 -5.27 14.40 14.37
CA PRO A 73 -4.67 14.80 15.64
C PRO A 73 -4.36 13.56 16.50
N ASP A 74 -3.12 13.47 16.97
CA ASP A 74 -2.60 12.38 17.81
C ASP A 74 -2.75 10.95 17.23
N GLY A 75 -2.90 10.81 15.91
CA GLY A 75 -3.06 9.49 15.31
C GLY A 75 -3.12 9.43 13.79
N ALA A 76 -3.65 8.32 13.27
CA ALA A 76 -3.86 8.10 11.85
C ALA A 76 -5.08 7.23 11.58
N VAL A 77 -5.74 7.47 10.45
CA VAL A 77 -6.73 6.58 9.85
C VAL A 77 -6.05 5.74 8.77
N LEU A 78 -6.17 4.42 8.89
CA LEU A 78 -5.66 3.47 7.91
C LEU A 78 -6.81 2.93 7.05
N VAL A 79 -6.71 3.09 5.74
CA VAL A 79 -7.58 2.43 4.77
C VAL A 79 -6.78 1.34 4.09
N SER A 80 -7.25 0.10 4.16
CA SER A 80 -6.62 -1.01 3.44
C SER A 80 -7.64 -1.89 2.74
N VAL A 81 -7.38 -2.17 1.46
CA VAL A 81 -8.19 -3.08 0.66
C VAL A 81 -7.23 -4.08 0.02
N SER A 82 -7.42 -5.36 0.29
CA SER A 82 -6.56 -6.43 -0.20
C SER A 82 -7.35 -7.50 -0.93
N LYS A 83 -6.70 -8.18 -1.89
CA LYS A 83 -7.25 -9.34 -2.57
C LYS A 83 -6.19 -10.41 -2.72
N LEU A 84 -6.49 -11.59 -2.20
CA LEU A 84 -5.69 -12.80 -2.43
C LEU A 84 -6.06 -13.30 -3.83
N ARG A 85 -5.16 -13.09 -4.80
CA ARG A 85 -5.34 -13.33 -6.25
C ARG A 85 -6.07 -12.21 -7.00
N GLY A 86 -5.31 -11.47 -7.80
CA GLY A 86 -5.78 -10.34 -8.60
C GLY A 86 -5.70 -9.00 -7.87
N ALA A 87 -6.22 -7.96 -8.50
CA ALA A 87 -6.26 -6.62 -7.93
C ALA A 87 -7.61 -6.37 -7.21
N PRO A 88 -7.61 -5.72 -6.04
CA PRO A 88 -8.80 -5.09 -5.50
C PRO A 88 -9.29 -3.97 -6.44
N ASP A 89 -10.49 -3.44 -6.20
CA ASP A 89 -11.02 -2.32 -6.98
C ASP A 89 -10.37 -0.99 -6.51
N GLU A 90 -9.56 -0.40 -7.39
CA GLU A 90 -8.83 0.83 -7.09
C GLU A 90 -9.76 2.05 -7.02
N ALA A 91 -10.86 2.06 -7.79
CA ALA A 91 -11.81 3.16 -7.77
C ALA A 91 -12.57 3.20 -6.43
N VAL A 92 -12.98 2.03 -5.92
CA VAL A 92 -13.60 1.91 -4.59
C VAL A 92 -12.62 2.37 -3.51
N PHE A 93 -11.36 1.93 -3.57
CA PHE A 93 -10.33 2.38 -2.64
C PHE A 93 -10.17 3.91 -2.66
N ARG A 94 -10.03 4.52 -3.84
CA ARG A 94 -9.93 5.98 -3.99
C ARG A 94 -11.14 6.71 -3.41
N GLN A 95 -12.35 6.19 -3.63
CA GLN A 95 -13.58 6.78 -3.09
C GLN A 95 -13.62 6.73 -1.56
N VAL A 96 -13.22 5.61 -0.95
CA VAL A 96 -13.18 5.45 0.51
C VAL A 96 -12.15 6.41 1.12
N VAL A 97 -10.96 6.52 0.53
CA VAL A 97 -9.93 7.46 0.99
C VAL A 97 -10.40 8.91 0.88
N ALA A 98 -11.01 9.29 -0.25
CA ALA A 98 -11.55 10.64 -0.43
C ALA A 98 -12.69 10.95 0.57
N ALA A 99 -13.56 9.98 0.85
CA ALA A 99 -14.62 10.13 1.83
C ALA A 99 -14.07 10.29 3.26
N ALA A 100 -13.08 9.47 3.64
CA ALA A 100 -12.39 9.59 4.92
C ALA A 100 -11.69 10.95 5.06
N ALA A 101 -10.99 11.40 4.02
CA ALA A 101 -10.31 12.68 4.01
C ALA A 101 -11.29 13.85 4.19
N ARG A 102 -12.42 13.85 3.46
CA ARG A 102 -13.49 14.85 3.64
C ARG A 102 -14.02 14.89 5.07
N ARG A 103 -14.15 13.74 5.73
CA ARG A 103 -14.63 13.67 7.12
C ARG A 103 -13.61 14.17 8.13
N ILE A 104 -12.31 14.04 7.84
CA ILE A 104 -11.22 14.55 8.68
C ILE A 104 -11.10 16.07 8.54
N ALA A 105 -11.32 16.59 7.33
CA ALA A 105 -11.24 18.02 7.04
C ALA A 105 -12.45 18.85 7.57
N SER A 106 -13.56 18.19 7.92
CA SER A 106 -14.77 18.80 8.49
C SER A 106 -14.71 18.90 10.02
#